data_AF-A0A4R3Z214-F1
#
_entry.id   AF-A0A4R3Z214-F1
#
_cell.length_a   1.000
_cell.length_b   1.000
_cell.length_c   1.000
_cell.angle_alpha   90.00
_cell.angle_beta   90.00
_cell.angle_gamma   90.00
#
_symmetry.space_group_name_H-M   'P 1'
#
loop_
_entity.id
_entity.type
_entity.pdbx_description
1 polymer ?
#
loop_
_entity_poly.entity_id
_entity_poly.type
_entity_poly.pdbx_seq_one_letter_code
_entity_poly.pdbx_strand_id
1 'polypeptide(L)'
;MTLSIQLGHFCGAMMMSYTLYGYRGSGSAAVEMALNAAGLAYTVVETASWATDSDRVALKQVNPLQQIPTLVFPDGAVMTESAAMLIHLGLCHTESGIVPVEPARRAQVLRGLVFLAANCYSAVGIIDYPERWLTADDDALKRLKEGTTGRLHYHWQMFADTFSGWPFLTGDQPGALDFLAVVVSRWSGTRAFLAEKRPQFSQLLQRIAQHPRAASVLARHEMC
;
A
#
# COMPACT_ATOMS: atom_id res chain seq x y z
N MET A 1 -4.73 26.83 57.03
CA MET A 1 -4.46 27.45 55.72
C MET A 1 -3.16 26.86 55.20
N THR A 2 -3.24 25.87 54.32
CA THR A 2 -2.06 25.31 53.65
C THR A 2 -2.48 25.06 52.20
N LEU A 3 -2.14 26.01 51.32
CA LEU A 3 -2.31 25.84 49.87
C LEU A 3 -1.23 24.86 49.38
N SER A 4 -1.63 23.66 48.97
CA SER A 4 -0.80 22.82 48.10
C SER A 4 -1.04 23.24 46.65
N ILE A 5 0.00 23.79 46.04
CA ILE A 5 0.07 24.09 44.60
C ILE A 5 0.27 22.74 43.89
N GLN A 6 -0.76 22.27 43.18
CA GLN A 6 -0.60 21.22 42.19
C GLN A 6 0.19 21.80 41.01
N LEU A 7 1.50 21.57 41.01
CA LEU A 7 2.35 21.71 39.84
C LEU A 7 1.89 20.68 38.81
N GLY A 8 1.07 21.14 37.86
CA GLY A 8 0.73 20.40 36.67
C GLY A 8 2.01 20.00 35.94
N HIS A 9 2.32 18.71 35.95
CA HIS A 9 3.26 18.13 35.01
C HIS A 9 2.59 18.13 33.63
N PHE A 10 2.66 19.26 32.92
CA PHE A 10 2.66 19.27 31.46
C PHE A 10 4.04 18.76 30.99
N CYS A 11 4.29 17.47 31.22
CA CYS A 11 5.30 16.76 30.44
C CYS A 11 4.64 16.50 29.10
N GLY A 12 5.12 17.18 28.05
CA GLY A 12 4.55 17.09 26.72
C GLY A 12 4.34 15.65 26.31
N ALA A 13 3.08 15.26 26.14
CA ALA A 13 2.77 14.12 25.30
C ALA A 13 3.27 14.48 23.90
N MET A 14 4.50 14.10 23.57
CA MET A 14 4.82 13.84 22.17
C MET A 14 3.70 12.93 21.71
N MET A 15 2.86 13.42 20.80
CA MET A 15 1.85 12.62 20.14
C MET A 15 2.60 11.49 19.44
N MET A 16 2.65 10.35 20.11
CA MET A 16 3.26 9.09 19.68
C MET A 16 2.44 8.60 18.48
N SER A 17 2.74 9.15 17.31
CA SER A 17 2.02 9.00 16.05
C SER A 17 2.91 8.26 15.05
N TYR A 18 2.29 7.45 14.18
CA TYR A 18 3.01 6.87 13.05
C TYR A 18 3.49 7.97 12.10
N THR A 19 4.62 7.75 11.44
CA THR A 19 5.08 8.59 10.33
C THR A 19 5.20 7.73 9.08
N LEU A 20 4.42 8.06 8.06
CA LEU A 20 4.42 7.37 6.77
C LEU A 20 5.17 8.21 5.74
N TYR A 21 6.31 7.73 5.29
CA TYR A 21 6.99 8.26 4.13
C TYR A 21 6.32 7.70 2.87
N GLY A 22 5.86 8.58 1.99
CA GLY A 22 5.09 8.20 0.80
C GLY A 22 5.01 9.33 -0.21
N TYR A 23 4.40 9.06 -1.36
CA TYR A 23 4.19 10.08 -2.40
C TYR A 23 2.78 9.95 -2.99
N ARG A 24 2.23 11.05 -3.50
CA ARG A 24 0.92 11.02 -4.17
C ARG A 24 0.98 10.09 -5.38
N GLY A 25 -0.09 9.34 -5.61
CA GLY A 25 -0.12 8.31 -6.66
C GLY A 25 0.75 7.06 -6.41
N SER A 26 1.42 6.94 -5.25
CA SER A 26 2.26 5.78 -4.91
C SER A 26 1.52 4.69 -4.11
N GLY A 27 2.24 3.57 -3.86
CA GLY A 27 1.78 2.47 -3.01
C GLY A 27 1.46 2.84 -1.56
N SER A 28 1.91 4.01 -1.08
CA SER A 28 1.61 4.48 0.28
C SER A 28 0.11 4.63 0.55
N ALA A 29 -0.69 4.85 -0.51
CA ALA A 29 -2.15 4.89 -0.40
C ALA A 29 -2.74 3.65 0.29
N ALA A 30 -2.19 2.46 0.04
CA ALA A 30 -2.68 1.23 0.67
C ALA A 30 -2.46 1.23 2.18
N VAL A 31 -1.31 1.76 2.62
CA VAL A 31 -0.94 1.84 4.04
C VAL A 31 -1.74 2.93 4.74
N GLU A 32 -2.00 4.06 4.08
CA GLU A 32 -2.89 5.11 4.59
C GLU A 32 -4.33 4.61 4.80
N MET A 33 -4.84 3.79 3.87
CA MET A 33 -6.15 3.15 4.05
C MET A 33 -6.18 2.24 5.28
N ALA A 34 -5.11 1.47 5.52
CA ALA A 34 -5.02 0.63 6.70
C ALA A 34 -4.91 1.42 8.01
N LEU A 35 -4.09 2.47 8.06
CA LEU A 35 -3.96 3.36 9.22
C LEU A 35 -5.32 4.00 9.56
N ASN A 36 -6.04 4.50 8.55
CA ASN A 36 -7.39 5.05 8.71
C ASN A 36 -8.39 4.00 9.20
N ALA A 37 -8.40 2.80 8.59
CA ALA A 37 -9.31 1.73 8.98
C ALA A 37 -9.05 1.20 10.40
N ALA A 38 -7.82 1.32 10.90
CA ALA A 38 -7.43 1.00 12.27
C ALA A 38 -7.60 2.17 13.25
N GLY A 39 -8.02 3.35 12.79
CA GLY A 39 -8.19 4.53 13.65
C GLY A 39 -6.88 5.07 14.22
N LEU A 40 -5.75 4.83 13.54
CA LEU A 40 -4.42 5.19 14.03
C LEU A 40 -4.04 6.61 13.59
N ALA A 41 -3.52 7.40 14.51
CA ALA A 41 -2.95 8.70 14.20
C ALA A 41 -1.63 8.53 13.42
N TYR A 42 -1.50 9.24 12.30
CA TYR A 42 -0.30 9.25 11.50
C TYR A 42 -0.07 10.60 10.81
N THR A 43 1.18 10.88 10.45
CA THR A 43 1.57 11.96 9.56
C THR A 43 2.15 11.39 8.27
N VAL A 44 1.99 12.11 7.16
CA VAL A 44 2.61 11.75 5.88
C VAL A 44 3.78 12.68 5.61
N VAL A 45 4.95 12.11 5.34
CA VAL A 45 6.10 12.84 4.81
C VAL A 45 6.17 12.56 3.31
N GLU A 46 5.89 13.59 2.51
CA GLU A 46 5.87 13.44 1.05
C GLU A 46 7.29 13.36 0.50
N THR A 47 7.72 12.18 0.06
CA THR A 47 9.06 11.93 -0.50
C THR A 47 9.07 10.62 -1.28
N ALA A 48 10.07 10.43 -2.13
CA ALA A 48 10.29 9.22 -2.91
C ALA A 48 11.76 9.14 -3.36
N SER A 49 12.18 8.00 -3.93
CA SER A 49 13.54 7.87 -4.49
C SER A 49 13.83 8.88 -5.62
N TRP A 50 12.78 9.45 -6.23
CA TRP A 50 12.85 10.45 -7.30
C TRP A 50 12.52 11.89 -6.83
N ALA A 51 12.34 12.11 -5.53
CA ALA A 51 12.10 13.43 -4.95
C ALA A 51 13.39 14.27 -4.87
N THR A 52 13.28 15.52 -4.40
CA THR A 52 14.44 16.41 -4.21
C THR A 52 15.46 15.83 -3.23
N ASP A 53 16.72 16.23 -3.32
CA ASP A 53 17.79 15.66 -2.50
C ASP A 53 17.57 15.87 -0.99
N SER A 54 16.96 16.98 -0.55
CA SER A 54 16.65 17.21 0.87
C SER A 54 15.63 16.23 1.41
N ASP A 55 14.58 15.92 0.64
CA ASP A 55 13.51 15.01 1.06
C ASP A 55 13.97 13.55 1.05
N ARG A 56 14.94 13.24 0.19
CA ARG A 56 15.59 11.92 0.11
C ARG A 56 16.51 11.64 1.29
N VAL A 57 17.14 12.66 1.88
CA VAL A 57 18.00 12.48 3.07
C VAL A 57 17.22 11.90 4.24
N ALA A 58 16.03 12.45 4.53
CA ALA A 58 15.18 11.95 5.61
C ALA A 58 14.73 10.50 5.37
N LEU A 59 14.33 10.16 4.14
CA LEU A 59 13.97 8.78 3.79
C LEU A 59 15.16 7.82 3.89
N LYS A 60 16.35 8.24 3.44
CA LYS A 60 17.56 7.41 3.47
C LYS A 60 18.00 7.07 4.89
N GLN A 61 17.75 7.96 5.86
CA GLN A 61 18.06 7.72 7.27
C GLN A 61 17.26 6.54 7.84
N VAL A 62 16.01 6.39 7.43
CA VAL A 62 15.10 5.34 7.93
C VAL A 62 15.05 4.11 7.04
N ASN A 63 15.28 4.27 5.73
CA ASN A 63 15.27 3.21 4.74
C ASN A 63 16.44 3.36 3.75
N PRO A 64 17.53 2.58 3.89
CA PRO A 64 18.67 2.61 2.96
C PRO A 64 18.30 2.29 1.50
N LEU A 65 17.23 1.52 1.26
CA LEU A 65 16.71 1.24 -0.09
C LEU A 65 16.03 2.46 -0.72
N GLN A 66 15.72 3.51 0.07
CA GLN A 66 15.03 4.73 -0.36
C GLN A 66 13.70 4.46 -1.05
N GLN A 67 13.05 3.35 -0.70
CA GLN A 67 11.76 2.96 -1.26
C GLN A 67 10.62 3.42 -0.36
N ILE A 68 9.51 3.78 -1.00
CA ILE A 68 8.25 4.08 -0.34
C ILE A 68 7.21 2.99 -0.64
N PRO A 69 6.25 2.75 0.26
CA PRO A 69 6.12 3.36 1.58
C PRO A 69 7.21 2.89 2.57
N THR A 70 7.56 3.78 3.52
CA THR A 70 8.31 3.44 4.73
C THR A 70 7.51 3.94 5.94
N LEU A 71 7.23 3.08 6.90
CA LEU A 71 6.42 3.40 8.07
C LEU A 71 7.29 3.39 9.33
N VAL A 72 7.34 4.50 10.03
CA VAL A 72 7.99 4.64 11.33
C VAL A 72 6.92 4.59 12.41
N PHE A 73 7.11 3.70 13.39
CA PHE A 73 6.20 3.48 14.50
C PHE A 73 6.41 4.54 15.59
N PRO A 74 5.48 4.69 16.53
CA PRO A 74 5.63 5.65 17.62
C PRO A 74 6.86 5.42 18.50
N ASP A 75 7.34 4.18 18.61
CA ASP A 75 8.55 3.81 19.34
C ASP A 75 9.85 3.97 18.52
N GLY A 76 9.74 4.46 17.28
CA GLY A 76 10.86 4.65 16.35
C GLY A 76 11.22 3.40 15.53
N ALA A 77 10.55 2.27 15.72
CA ALA A 77 10.76 1.10 14.87
C ALA A 77 10.36 1.40 13.42
N VAL A 78 11.14 0.88 12.47
CA VAL A 78 10.88 1.07 11.04
C VAL A 78 10.35 -0.22 10.43
N MET A 79 9.28 -0.10 9.65
CA MET A 79 8.77 -1.17 8.81
C MET A 79 8.80 -0.73 7.34
N THR A 80 9.26 -1.63 6.49
CA THR A 80 9.24 -1.53 5.02
C THR A 80 8.36 -2.66 4.45
N GLU A 81 8.17 -2.66 3.13
CA GLU A 81 7.26 -3.57 2.41
C GLU A 81 5.77 -3.34 2.69
N SER A 82 5.05 -2.81 1.69
CA SER A 82 3.62 -2.46 1.81
C SER A 82 2.78 -3.64 2.31
N ALA A 83 3.01 -4.86 1.80
CA ALA A 83 2.27 -6.03 2.23
C ALA A 83 2.56 -6.39 3.70
N ALA A 84 3.82 -6.29 4.14
CA ALA A 84 4.18 -6.55 5.54
C ALA A 84 3.55 -5.54 6.49
N MET A 85 3.52 -4.26 6.13
CA MET A 85 2.82 -3.21 6.90
C MET A 85 1.34 -3.53 7.07
N LEU A 86 0.65 -3.87 5.97
CA LEU A 86 -0.78 -4.21 6.01
C LEU A 86 -1.06 -5.43 6.90
N ILE A 87 -0.19 -6.44 6.84
CA ILE A 87 -0.27 -7.64 7.67
C ILE A 87 -0.08 -7.26 9.14
N HIS A 88 1.00 -6.54 9.45
CA HIS A 88 1.34 -6.15 10.81
C HIS A 88 0.23 -5.32 11.45
N LEU A 89 -0.22 -4.25 10.79
CA LEU A 89 -1.30 -3.40 11.28
C LEU A 89 -2.58 -4.19 11.51
N GLY A 90 -2.96 -5.08 10.59
CA GLY A 90 -4.16 -5.91 10.75
C GLY A 90 -4.07 -6.96 11.87
N LEU A 91 -2.86 -7.46 12.18
CA LEU A 91 -2.65 -8.40 13.29
C LEU A 91 -2.57 -7.72 14.64
N CYS A 92 -2.02 -6.50 14.71
CA CYS A 92 -1.94 -5.70 15.93
C CYS A 92 -3.28 -5.04 16.29
N HIS A 93 -4.11 -4.73 15.29
CA HIS A 93 -5.39 -4.03 15.43
C HIS A 93 -6.54 -4.89 14.86
N THR A 94 -6.76 -6.05 15.45
CA THR A 94 -7.74 -7.04 14.93
C THR A 94 -9.17 -6.50 14.84
N GLU A 95 -9.53 -5.55 15.69
CA GLU A 95 -10.82 -4.84 15.73
C GLU A 95 -11.09 -4.03 14.45
N SER A 96 -10.05 -3.64 13.72
CA SER A 96 -10.16 -2.93 12.44
C SER A 96 -10.80 -3.78 11.33
N GLY A 97 -10.68 -5.11 11.44
CA GLY A 97 -11.07 -6.06 10.39
C GLY A 97 -10.24 -5.96 9.10
N ILE A 98 -9.07 -5.30 9.13
CA ILE A 98 -8.17 -5.16 7.97
C ILE A 98 -7.58 -6.51 7.56
N VAL A 99 -7.33 -7.39 8.52
CA VAL A 99 -6.95 -8.79 8.29
C VAL A 99 -7.94 -9.68 9.07
N PRO A 100 -8.51 -10.73 8.46
CA PRO A 100 -9.46 -11.59 9.15
C PRO A 100 -8.82 -12.32 10.34
N VAL A 101 -9.59 -12.52 11.41
CA VAL A 101 -9.19 -13.36 12.55
C VAL A 101 -9.37 -14.85 12.26
N GLU A 102 -10.32 -15.19 11.37
CA GLU A 102 -10.60 -16.56 10.95
C GLU A 102 -9.37 -17.15 10.22
N PRO A 103 -8.76 -18.25 10.72
CA PRO A 103 -7.50 -18.76 10.17
C PRO A 103 -7.52 -19.07 8.68
N ALA A 104 -8.58 -19.70 8.17
CA ALA A 104 -8.70 -20.08 6.77
C ALA A 104 -8.77 -18.85 5.85
N ARG A 105 -9.61 -17.87 6.21
CA ARG A 105 -9.74 -16.61 5.47
C ARG A 105 -8.48 -15.77 5.55
N ARG A 106 -7.87 -15.68 6.73
CA ARG A 106 -6.58 -15.02 6.93
C ARG A 106 -5.51 -15.59 6.01
N ALA A 107 -5.40 -16.91 5.93
CA ALA A 107 -4.42 -17.56 5.06
C ALA A 107 -4.59 -17.16 3.58
N GLN A 108 -5.82 -17.06 3.07
CA GLN A 108 -6.06 -16.60 1.70
C GLN A 108 -5.74 -15.12 1.49
N VAL A 109 -6.05 -14.26 2.47
CA VAL A 109 -5.70 -12.84 2.44
C VAL A 109 -4.19 -12.65 2.40
N LEU A 110 -3.45 -13.35 3.26
CA LEU A 110 -1.98 -13.31 3.29
C LEU A 110 -1.39 -13.81 1.97
N ARG A 111 -1.91 -14.92 1.43
CA ARG A 111 -1.51 -15.45 0.13
C ARG A 111 -1.72 -14.42 -0.98
N GLY A 112 -2.87 -13.75 -1.00
CA GLY A 112 -3.17 -12.71 -1.98
C GLY A 112 -2.25 -11.50 -1.89
N LEU A 113 -1.95 -11.04 -0.67
CA LEU A 113 -1.01 -9.92 -0.44
C LEU A 113 0.39 -10.25 -0.96
N VAL A 114 0.90 -11.43 -0.62
CA VAL A 114 2.20 -11.90 -1.10
C VAL A 114 2.18 -12.08 -2.61
N PHE A 115 1.07 -12.59 -3.19
CA PHE A 115 0.95 -12.72 -4.64
C PHE A 115 1.04 -11.35 -5.34
N LEU A 116 0.29 -10.35 -4.86
CA LEU A 116 0.33 -9.00 -5.43
C LEU A 116 1.72 -8.39 -5.31
N ALA A 117 2.38 -8.50 -4.15
CA ALA A 117 3.73 -7.97 -3.96
C ALA A 117 4.75 -8.64 -4.89
N ALA A 118 4.76 -9.97 -4.92
CA ALA A 118 5.78 -10.75 -5.61
C ALA A 118 5.61 -10.81 -7.13
N ASN A 119 4.38 -10.72 -7.63
CA ASN A 119 4.09 -10.91 -9.06
C ASN A 119 3.62 -9.64 -9.77
N CYS A 120 2.71 -8.88 -9.13
CA CYS A 120 2.12 -7.72 -9.77
C CYS A 120 2.94 -6.45 -9.53
N TYR A 121 3.23 -6.13 -8.27
CA TYR A 121 3.90 -4.89 -7.92
C TYR A 121 5.40 -4.93 -8.31
N SER A 122 6.05 -6.09 -8.19
CA SER A 122 7.40 -6.31 -8.72
C SER A 122 7.50 -6.01 -10.22
N ALA A 123 6.52 -6.47 -11.02
CA ALA A 123 6.47 -6.22 -12.46
C ALA A 123 6.25 -4.74 -12.78
N VAL A 124 5.43 -4.02 -12.00
CA VAL A 124 5.30 -2.55 -12.13
C VAL A 124 6.64 -1.86 -11.92
N GLY A 125 7.41 -2.27 -10.91
CA GLY A 125 8.76 -1.74 -10.70
C GLY A 125 9.68 -1.89 -11.92
N ILE A 126 9.65 -3.06 -12.56
CA ILE A 126 10.41 -3.34 -13.80
C ILE A 126 9.96 -2.46 -14.96
N ILE A 127 8.65 -2.23 -15.10
CA ILE A 127 8.09 -1.41 -16.18
C ILE A 127 8.47 0.06 -16.01
N ASP A 128 8.42 0.56 -14.78
CA ASP A 128 8.71 1.96 -14.46
C ASP A 128 10.20 2.28 -14.59
N TYR A 129 11.08 1.34 -14.22
CA TYR A 129 12.54 1.55 -14.14
C TYR A 129 13.38 0.41 -14.76
N PRO A 130 13.13 0.00 -16.02
CA PRO A 130 13.75 -1.21 -16.61
C PRO A 130 15.28 -1.20 -16.61
N GLU A 131 15.90 -0.02 -16.60
CA GLU A 131 17.34 0.18 -16.54
C GLU A 131 17.99 -0.39 -15.27
N ARG A 132 17.19 -0.61 -14.20
CA ARG A 132 17.66 -1.29 -12.98
C ARG A 132 17.82 -2.81 -13.16
N TRP A 133 17.21 -3.38 -14.21
CA TRP A 133 17.25 -4.83 -14.49
C TRP A 133 18.07 -5.18 -15.74
N LEU A 134 18.17 -4.24 -16.70
CA LEU A 134 18.90 -4.45 -17.93
C LEU A 134 19.67 -3.19 -18.30
N THR A 135 20.99 -3.31 -18.42
CA THR A 135 21.84 -2.25 -19.01
C THR A 135 21.97 -2.52 -20.51
N ALA A 136 21.13 -1.88 -21.32
CA ALA A 136 21.09 -2.06 -22.76
C ALA A 136 20.58 -0.79 -23.47
N ASP A 137 20.52 -0.83 -24.80
CA ASP A 137 19.92 0.23 -25.62
C ASP A 137 18.40 0.37 -25.38
N ASP A 138 17.85 1.50 -25.84
CA ASP A 138 16.43 1.84 -25.66
C ASP A 138 15.49 0.80 -26.28
N ASP A 139 15.89 0.16 -27.38
CA ASP A 139 15.09 -0.87 -28.04
C ASP A 139 15.01 -2.16 -27.20
N ALA A 140 16.10 -2.56 -26.55
CA ALA A 140 16.12 -3.66 -25.60
C ALA A 140 15.29 -3.33 -24.33
N LEU A 141 15.41 -2.11 -23.80
CA LEU A 141 14.60 -1.67 -22.66
C LEU A 141 13.10 -1.64 -23.00
N LYS A 142 12.73 -1.21 -24.20
CA LYS A 142 11.35 -1.22 -24.68
C LYS A 142 10.78 -2.64 -24.74
N ARG A 143 11.53 -3.59 -25.30
CA ARG A 143 11.13 -5.01 -25.33
C ARG A 143 10.98 -5.61 -23.92
N LEU A 144 11.85 -5.23 -22.98
CA LEU A 144 11.72 -5.64 -21.57
C LEU A 144 10.41 -5.09 -20.95
N LYS A 145 10.08 -3.82 -21.17
CA LYS A 145 8.82 -3.23 -20.69
C LYS A 145 7.61 -3.94 -21.28
N GLU A 146 7.62 -4.20 -22.59
CA GLU A 146 6.52 -4.88 -23.29
C GLU A 146 6.30 -6.30 -22.76
N GLY A 147 7.35 -7.11 -22.67
CA GLY A 147 7.27 -8.47 -22.15
C GLY A 147 6.82 -8.52 -20.68
N THR A 148 7.32 -7.59 -19.87
CA THR A 148 6.94 -7.47 -18.45
C THR A 148 5.48 -7.04 -18.30
N THR A 149 5.00 -6.12 -19.13
CA THR A 149 3.58 -5.70 -19.15
C THR A 149 2.66 -6.88 -19.49
N GLY A 150 3.02 -7.68 -20.49
CA GLY A 150 2.29 -8.91 -20.81
C GLY A 150 2.24 -9.89 -19.65
N ARG A 151 3.36 -10.05 -18.92
CA ARG A 151 3.43 -10.90 -17.73
C ARG A 151 2.60 -10.37 -16.56
N LEU A 152 2.62 -9.06 -16.33
CA LEU A 152 1.79 -8.38 -15.33
C LEU A 152 0.30 -8.62 -15.60
N HIS A 153 -0.14 -8.44 -16.85
CA HIS A 153 -1.53 -8.66 -17.25
C HIS A 153 -1.94 -10.12 -17.06
N TYR A 154 -1.09 -11.08 -17.41
CA TYR A 154 -1.30 -12.50 -17.10
C TYR A 154 -1.47 -12.74 -15.59
N HIS A 155 -0.61 -12.17 -14.75
CA HIS A 155 -0.70 -12.32 -13.30
C HIS A 155 -2.00 -11.73 -12.73
N TRP A 156 -2.49 -10.62 -13.29
CA TRP A 156 -3.79 -10.06 -12.91
C TRP A 156 -4.99 -10.92 -13.33
N GLN A 157 -4.94 -11.60 -14.47
CA GLN A 157 -5.98 -12.61 -14.80
C GLN A 157 -5.97 -13.74 -13.79
N MET A 158 -4.78 -14.30 -13.52
CA MET A 158 -4.62 -15.37 -12.52
C MET A 158 -5.11 -14.94 -11.14
N PHE A 159 -4.81 -13.70 -10.73
CA PHE A 159 -5.29 -13.15 -9.47
C PHE A 159 -6.82 -13.05 -9.46
N ALA A 160 -7.42 -12.47 -10.49
CA ALA A 160 -8.88 -12.34 -10.60
C ALA A 160 -9.59 -13.70 -10.58
N ASP A 161 -9.00 -14.72 -11.22
CA ASP A 161 -9.58 -16.07 -11.32
C ASP A 161 -9.39 -16.89 -10.03
N THR A 162 -8.33 -16.60 -9.26
CA THR A 162 -8.00 -17.34 -8.02
C THR A 162 -8.66 -16.74 -6.78
N PHE A 163 -8.76 -15.41 -6.73
CA PHE A 163 -9.23 -14.67 -5.56
C PHE A 163 -10.62 -14.09 -5.84
N SER A 164 -11.65 -14.90 -5.68
CA SER A 164 -13.05 -14.48 -5.75
C SER A 164 -13.54 -14.01 -4.37
N GLY A 165 -13.54 -12.70 -4.13
CA GLY A 165 -14.05 -12.09 -2.90
C GLY A 165 -15.56 -11.95 -2.89
N TRP A 166 -16.22 -12.25 -1.77
CA TRP A 166 -17.62 -11.88 -1.54
C TRP A 166 -17.82 -11.39 -0.09
N PRO A 167 -18.35 -10.17 0.12
CA PRO A 167 -18.56 -9.10 -0.87
C PRO A 167 -17.25 -8.44 -1.37
N PHE A 168 -16.14 -8.55 -0.62
CA PHE A 168 -14.80 -8.01 -0.93
C PHE A 168 -13.71 -9.09 -0.82
N LEU A 169 -12.47 -8.78 -1.25
CA LEU A 169 -11.35 -9.73 -1.25
C LEU A 169 -10.95 -10.15 0.17
N THR A 170 -11.05 -9.24 1.13
CA THR A 170 -10.71 -9.49 2.53
C THR A 170 -11.86 -10.10 3.32
N GLY A 171 -13.12 -9.82 2.93
CA GLY A 171 -14.32 -10.30 3.61
C GLY A 171 -15.50 -9.34 3.46
N ASP A 172 -16.18 -9.05 4.56
CA ASP A 172 -17.44 -8.28 4.58
C ASP A 172 -17.24 -6.78 4.33
N GLN A 173 -16.02 -6.29 4.54
CA GLN A 173 -15.58 -4.91 4.34
C GLN A 173 -14.21 -4.93 3.63
N PRO A 174 -13.84 -3.88 2.88
CA PRO A 174 -12.49 -3.76 2.35
C PRO A 174 -11.44 -3.76 3.47
N GLY A 175 -10.40 -4.55 3.26
CA GLY A 175 -9.24 -4.66 4.15
C GLY A 175 -7.94 -4.72 3.38
N ALA A 176 -6.92 -5.33 3.96
CA ALA A 176 -5.54 -5.31 3.47
C ALA A 176 -5.43 -5.72 1.99
N LEU A 177 -6.06 -6.83 1.60
CA LEU A 177 -5.94 -7.34 0.23
C LEU A 177 -6.65 -6.42 -0.76
N ASP A 178 -7.79 -5.84 -0.37
CA ASP A 178 -8.52 -4.87 -1.17
C ASP A 178 -7.73 -3.58 -1.36
N PHE A 179 -7.12 -3.06 -0.29
CA PHE A 179 -6.34 -1.83 -0.31
C PHE A 179 -5.11 -1.96 -1.21
N LEU A 180 -4.40 -3.09 -1.14
CA LEU A 180 -3.27 -3.31 -2.03
C LEU A 180 -3.74 -3.54 -3.48
N ALA A 181 -4.78 -4.33 -3.69
CA ALA A 181 -5.29 -4.62 -5.02
C ALA A 181 -5.79 -3.36 -5.73
N VAL A 182 -6.54 -2.49 -5.04
CA VAL A 182 -7.13 -1.28 -5.64
C VAL A 182 -6.06 -0.27 -6.06
N VAL A 183 -4.95 -0.18 -5.32
CA VAL A 183 -3.82 0.71 -5.61
C VAL A 183 -2.97 0.16 -6.74
N VAL A 184 -2.47 -1.09 -6.61
CA VAL A 184 -1.52 -1.66 -7.58
C VAL A 184 -2.13 -1.83 -8.97
N SER A 185 -3.43 -2.10 -9.04
CA SER A 185 -4.14 -2.25 -10.32
C SER A 185 -4.28 -0.95 -11.13
N ARG A 186 -3.88 0.21 -10.61
CA ARG A 186 -3.94 1.50 -11.32
C ARG A 186 -2.84 1.67 -12.37
N TRP A 187 -1.76 0.91 -12.26
CA TRP A 187 -0.57 1.12 -13.08
C TRP A 187 -0.50 0.20 -14.31
N SER A 188 0.33 0.58 -15.27
CA SER A 188 0.68 -0.24 -16.45
C SER A 188 -0.54 -0.75 -17.24
N GLY A 189 -1.57 0.09 -17.40
CA GLY A 189 -2.78 -0.24 -18.16
C GLY A 189 -3.67 -1.32 -17.54
N THR A 190 -3.38 -1.76 -16.32
CA THR A 190 -4.02 -2.92 -15.68
C THR A 190 -5.54 -2.76 -15.56
N ARG A 191 -6.06 -1.58 -15.17
CA ARG A 191 -7.52 -1.36 -15.08
C ARG A 191 -8.23 -1.53 -16.41
N ALA A 192 -7.66 -0.98 -17.49
CA ALA A 192 -8.24 -1.11 -18.82
C ALA A 192 -8.25 -2.57 -19.28
N PHE A 193 -7.13 -3.27 -19.07
CA PHE A 193 -7.01 -4.70 -19.37
C PHE A 193 -8.02 -5.55 -18.58
N LEU A 194 -8.18 -5.31 -17.28
CA LEU A 194 -9.14 -6.03 -16.44
C LEU A 194 -10.60 -5.69 -16.81
N ALA A 195 -10.90 -4.46 -17.20
CA ALA A 195 -12.23 -4.10 -17.69
C ALA A 195 -12.63 -4.90 -18.93
N GLU A 196 -11.67 -5.17 -19.83
CA GLU A 196 -11.90 -5.99 -21.03
C GLU A 196 -11.94 -7.48 -20.72
N LYS A 197 -10.93 -8.01 -20.01
CA LYS A 197 -10.73 -9.46 -19.86
C LYS A 197 -11.45 -10.08 -18.66
N ARG A 198 -11.72 -9.30 -17.61
CA ARG A 198 -12.30 -9.75 -16.32
C ARG A 198 -13.25 -8.67 -15.75
N PRO A 199 -14.34 -8.33 -16.46
CA PRO A 199 -15.20 -7.19 -16.11
C PRO A 199 -15.80 -7.27 -14.71
N GLN A 200 -16.15 -8.48 -14.23
CA GLN A 200 -16.67 -8.67 -12.87
C GLN A 200 -15.64 -8.31 -11.79
N PHE A 201 -14.37 -8.67 -12.00
CA PHE A 201 -13.30 -8.29 -11.10
C PHE A 201 -13.00 -6.79 -11.17
N SER A 202 -13.06 -6.21 -12.37
CA SER A 202 -12.97 -4.75 -12.54
C SER A 202 -14.07 -4.01 -11.74
N GLN A 203 -15.31 -4.50 -11.77
CA GLN A 203 -16.42 -3.98 -10.96
C GLN A 203 -16.17 -4.14 -9.46
N LEU A 204 -15.60 -5.27 -9.01
CA LEU A 204 -15.18 -5.43 -7.61
C LEU A 204 -14.17 -4.35 -7.21
N LEU A 205 -13.13 -4.12 -8.02
CA LEU A 205 -12.14 -3.08 -7.74
C LEU A 205 -12.75 -1.67 -7.77
N GLN A 206 -13.78 -1.41 -8.57
CA GLN A 206 -14.53 -0.14 -8.55
C GLN A 206 -15.33 0.01 -7.25
N ARG A 207 -16.03 -1.04 -6.81
CA ARG A 207 -16.76 -1.05 -5.53
C ARG A 207 -15.81 -0.79 -4.36
N ILE A 208 -14.63 -1.40 -4.36
CA ILE A 208 -13.59 -1.13 -3.36
C ILE A 208 -13.18 0.34 -3.40
N ALA A 209 -12.90 0.89 -4.59
CA ALA A 209 -12.45 2.28 -4.72
C ALA A 209 -13.49 3.32 -4.24
N GLN A 210 -14.78 3.00 -4.38
CA GLN A 210 -15.89 3.86 -3.94
C GLN A 210 -16.25 3.68 -2.45
N HIS A 211 -15.71 2.66 -1.79
CA HIS A 211 -16.04 2.37 -0.40
C HIS A 211 -15.44 3.42 0.55
N PRO A 212 -16.13 3.85 1.63
CA PRO A 212 -15.61 4.87 2.56
C PRO A 212 -14.24 4.57 3.18
N ARG A 213 -13.90 3.29 3.35
CA ARG A 213 -12.56 2.85 3.83
C ARG A 213 -11.42 3.15 2.85
N ALA A 214 -11.71 3.42 1.58
CA ALA A 214 -10.72 3.64 0.52
C ALA A 214 -10.85 5.01 -0.15
N ALA A 215 -12.07 5.43 -0.47
CA ALA A 215 -12.36 6.57 -1.34
C ALA A 215 -11.67 7.88 -0.91
N SER A 216 -11.68 8.19 0.39
CA SER A 216 -11.08 9.43 0.92
C SER A 216 -9.56 9.47 0.76
N VAL A 217 -8.89 8.33 0.91
CA VAL A 217 -7.45 8.21 0.66
C VAL A 217 -7.21 8.29 -0.84
N LEU A 218 -7.91 7.48 -1.63
CA LEU A 218 -7.72 7.43 -3.07
C LEU A 218 -7.89 8.80 -3.76
N ALA A 219 -8.87 9.60 -3.34
CA ALA A 219 -9.05 10.97 -3.83
C ALA A 219 -7.82 11.87 -3.58
N ARG A 220 -7.14 11.74 -2.44
CA ARG A 220 -5.91 12.49 -2.13
C ARG A 220 -4.72 12.08 -3.01
N HIS A 221 -4.75 10.86 -3.55
CA HIS A 221 -3.75 10.30 -4.45
C HIS A 221 -4.08 10.47 -5.94
N GLU A 222 -5.29 10.91 -6.29
CA GLU A 222 -5.74 11.13 -7.68
C GLU A 222 -5.52 12.56 -8.18
N MET A 223 -5.27 13.52 -7.29
CA MET A 223 -5.06 14.91 -7.69
C MET A 223 -3.68 15.11 -8.32
N CYS A 224 -3.67 15.25 -9.65
CA CYS A 224 -2.74 16.07 -10.41
C CYS A 224 -3.48 16.68 -11.62
#